data_AF-A0AAQ4PCX2-F1
#
_entry.id   AF-A0AAQ4PCX2-F1
#
_cell.length_a   1.000
_cell.length_b   1.000
_cell.length_c   1.000
_cell.angle_alpha   90.00
_cell.angle_beta   90.00
_cell.angle_gamma   90.00
#
_symmetry.space_group_name_H-M   'P 1'
#
loop_
_entity.id
_entity.type
_entity.pdbx_description
1 polymer ?
#
loop_
_entity_poly.entity_id
_entity_poly.type
_entity_poly.pdbx_seq_one_letter_code
_entity_poly.pdbx_strand_id
1 'polypeptide(L)'
;MNQDEDLGAFDPNIPEEGPSAPPAGWLDDVHGYHGNNGGGDNPLCPPPPAYVPQPELNKNTLVPDVRVPTVSEDVARDALLRFVESKWRFSSKPARNLVFKELKPITVYRYRLETYTETRTSAWQFEPYNGQLVDGPQFGVSPPPWDVPVSLPPRYADRVEKVPVPHSSFVKLCHKCHGCGRTRCGHCHGRGQKRCTFCHGNGRSRNKQCTSCRGRGRKRCTFCHGHGHNTCSVCHGSKNLLHSILLTVTWKNDISDYIPDRQPDFPDKKFEKVTGDPFFVDESVLVYPIQGFPDQEICDVSRKMINEHLHRFSSTSRILQQRQTIELVPLTHALYTYNGKESSFFVFGVENKVFASKYPSACSVL
;
A
#
# COMPACT_ATOMS: atom_id res chain seq x y z
N MET A 1 0.07 -65.73 -22.96
CA MET A 1 -0.73 -65.48 -21.75
C MET A 1 -0.29 -64.13 -21.19
N ASN A 2 -1.02 -63.06 -21.54
CA ASN A 2 -0.69 -61.69 -21.18
C ASN A 2 -1.00 -61.47 -19.69
N GLN A 3 0.02 -61.43 -18.82
CA GLN A 3 -0.13 -61.03 -17.42
C GLN A 3 -0.21 -59.49 -17.27
N ASP A 4 -1.09 -58.86 -18.05
CA ASP A 4 -1.49 -57.46 -17.85
C ASP A 4 -2.80 -57.32 -17.05
N GLU A 5 -3.35 -58.43 -16.53
CA GLU A 5 -4.63 -58.48 -15.80
C GLU A 5 -4.51 -58.44 -14.27
N ASP A 6 -3.59 -57.65 -13.73
CA ASP A 6 -3.81 -57.12 -12.37
C ASP A 6 -3.27 -55.68 -12.29
N LEU A 7 -3.90 -54.83 -13.09
CA LEU A 7 -3.87 -53.39 -12.89
C LEU A 7 -4.56 -53.13 -11.55
N GLY A 8 -3.81 -53.22 -10.45
CA GLY A 8 -4.32 -52.90 -9.10
C GLY A 8 -5.27 -51.71 -9.19
N ALA A 9 -6.56 -52.00 -8.97
CA ALA A 9 -7.63 -51.12 -9.35
C ALA A 9 -7.44 -49.79 -8.62
N PHE A 10 -7.31 -48.71 -9.37
CA PHE A 10 -7.32 -47.39 -8.75
C PHE A 10 -8.77 -47.07 -8.39
N ASP A 11 -8.98 -46.43 -7.24
CA ASP A 11 -10.32 -46.01 -6.82
C ASP A 11 -10.84 -44.93 -7.78
N PRO A 12 -11.88 -45.20 -8.59
CA PRO A 12 -12.41 -44.23 -9.54
C PRO A 12 -13.05 -43.02 -8.85
N ASN A 13 -13.39 -43.14 -7.56
CA ASN A 13 -14.02 -42.07 -6.79
C ASN A 13 -13.02 -41.01 -6.30
N ILE A 14 -11.70 -41.24 -6.43
CA ILE A 14 -10.69 -40.24 -6.12
C ILE A 14 -10.40 -39.40 -7.37
N PRO A 15 -10.78 -38.12 -7.37
CA PRO A 15 -10.62 -37.26 -8.55
C PRO A 15 -9.14 -36.95 -8.79
N GLU A 16 -8.82 -36.59 -10.03
CA GLU A 16 -7.53 -36.01 -10.37
C GLU A 16 -7.36 -34.63 -9.73
N GLU A 17 -6.12 -34.12 -9.75
CA GLU A 17 -5.83 -32.83 -9.15
C GLU A 17 -6.49 -31.69 -9.95
N GLY A 18 -7.54 -31.09 -9.38
CA GLY A 18 -8.23 -29.93 -9.95
C GLY A 18 -7.54 -28.59 -9.65
N PRO A 19 -8.06 -27.47 -10.20
CA PRO A 19 -7.52 -26.13 -9.99
C PRO A 19 -7.55 -25.71 -8.51
N SER A 20 -6.62 -24.85 -8.10
CA SER A 20 -6.56 -24.30 -6.74
C SER A 20 -7.60 -23.20 -6.50
N ALA A 21 -8.06 -22.52 -7.55
CA ALA A 21 -9.14 -21.54 -7.50
C ALA A 21 -10.49 -22.16 -7.88
N PRO A 22 -11.61 -21.67 -7.31
CA PRO A 22 -12.94 -22.09 -7.73
C PRO A 22 -13.20 -21.70 -9.20
N PRO A 23 -14.00 -22.47 -9.95
CA PRO A 23 -14.40 -22.11 -11.31
C PRO A 23 -15.16 -20.77 -11.37
N ALA A 24 -15.05 -20.05 -12.49
CA ALA A 24 -15.84 -18.83 -12.72
C ALA A 24 -17.35 -19.13 -12.65
N GLY A 25 -18.11 -18.28 -11.96
CA GLY A 25 -19.56 -18.45 -11.76
C GLY A 25 -19.96 -19.57 -10.79
N TRP A 26 -19.02 -20.20 -10.08
CA TRP A 26 -19.33 -21.25 -9.09
C TRP A 26 -19.78 -20.69 -7.72
N LEU A 27 -19.39 -19.45 -7.42
CA LEU A 27 -19.80 -18.73 -6.23
C LEU A 27 -21.08 -17.94 -6.52
N ASP A 28 -21.94 -17.83 -5.51
CA ASP A 28 -23.25 -17.21 -5.68
C ASP A 28 -23.10 -15.69 -5.87
N ASP A 29 -23.97 -15.09 -6.68
CA ASP A 29 -23.97 -13.65 -6.89
C ASP A 29 -24.63 -12.97 -5.68
N VAL A 30 -23.86 -12.17 -4.96
CA VAL A 30 -24.35 -11.43 -3.79
C VAL A 30 -24.54 -9.98 -4.21
N HIS A 31 -25.77 -9.49 -4.13
CA HIS A 31 -26.15 -8.17 -4.60
C HIS A 31 -25.23 -7.07 -4.03
N GLY A 32 -24.62 -6.27 -4.92
CA GLY A 32 -23.67 -5.21 -4.54
C GLY A 32 -22.20 -5.65 -4.46
N TYR A 33 -21.91 -6.95 -4.59
CA TYR A 33 -20.56 -7.51 -4.58
C TYR A 33 -20.29 -8.24 -5.90
N HIS A 34 -19.64 -7.55 -6.84
CA HIS A 34 -19.24 -8.21 -8.08
C HIS A 34 -18.12 -9.23 -7.83
N GLY A 35 -18.38 -10.48 -8.20
CA GLY A 35 -17.43 -11.58 -8.06
C GLY A 35 -16.18 -11.39 -8.93
N ASN A 36 -15.01 -11.40 -8.30
CA ASN A 36 -13.74 -11.48 -9.00
C ASN A 36 -13.62 -12.87 -9.66
N ASN A 37 -13.77 -12.93 -10.99
CA ASN A 37 -13.59 -14.12 -11.84
C ASN A 37 -12.09 -14.45 -12.05
N GLY A 38 -11.29 -14.49 -10.99
CA GLY A 38 -9.92 -15.02 -11.03
C GLY A 38 -8.89 -14.15 -11.77
N GLY A 39 -9.03 -12.83 -11.76
CA GLY A 39 -8.01 -11.87 -12.23
C GLY A 39 -7.47 -11.02 -11.07
N GLY A 40 -6.18 -10.66 -11.10
CA GLY A 40 -5.41 -10.18 -9.94
C GLY A 40 -5.84 -8.89 -9.24
N ASP A 41 -6.82 -8.13 -9.75
CA ASP A 41 -7.30 -6.89 -9.12
C ASP A 41 -8.72 -7.06 -8.57
N ASN A 42 -8.88 -6.81 -7.27
CA ASN A 42 -10.19 -6.86 -6.62
C ASN A 42 -11.06 -5.69 -7.10
N PRO A 43 -12.31 -5.93 -7.56
CA PRO A 43 -13.17 -4.86 -8.04
C PRO A 43 -13.37 -3.76 -7.00
N LEU A 44 -13.21 -2.51 -7.44
CA LEU A 44 -13.61 -1.33 -6.66
C LEU A 44 -15.13 -1.38 -6.45
N CYS A 45 -15.55 -1.18 -5.20
CA CYS A 45 -16.95 -0.99 -4.84
C CYS A 45 -17.24 0.51 -4.96
N PRO A 46 -17.88 0.98 -6.05
CA PRO A 46 -18.13 2.40 -6.22
C PRO A 46 -18.93 2.94 -5.02
N PRO A 47 -18.57 4.11 -4.47
CA PRO A 47 -19.39 4.74 -3.45
C PRO A 47 -20.81 4.94 -3.99
N PRO A 48 -21.84 4.83 -3.13
CA PRO A 48 -23.16 5.33 -3.51
C PRO A 48 -23.00 6.78 -3.98
N PRO A 49 -23.87 7.26 -4.90
CA PRO A 49 -23.84 8.64 -5.37
C PRO A 49 -23.62 9.56 -4.18
N ALA A 50 -22.54 10.33 -4.23
CA ALA A 50 -22.08 11.05 -3.06
C ALA A 50 -23.24 11.86 -2.46
N TYR A 51 -23.42 11.78 -1.14
CA TYR A 51 -23.97 12.92 -0.43
C TYR A 51 -22.96 14.04 -0.66
N VAL A 52 -23.22 14.90 -1.65
CA VAL A 52 -22.39 16.08 -1.89
C VAL A 52 -22.59 16.93 -0.64
N PRO A 53 -21.57 17.06 0.23
CA PRO A 53 -21.69 17.90 1.40
C PRO A 53 -22.03 19.28 0.88
N GLN A 54 -23.17 19.82 1.31
CA GLN A 54 -23.48 21.20 0.96
C GLN A 54 -22.38 22.05 1.56
N PRO A 55 -21.79 22.95 0.77
CA PRO A 55 -20.77 23.84 1.28
C PRO A 55 -21.35 24.57 2.52
N GLU A 56 -20.74 24.37 3.70
CA GLU A 56 -21.08 25.14 4.90
C GLU A 56 -20.67 26.61 4.70
N LEU A 57 -21.60 27.43 4.23
CA LEU A 57 -21.34 28.85 3.99
C LEU A 57 -20.90 29.49 5.32
N ASN A 58 -19.75 30.16 5.29
CA ASN A 58 -19.15 30.96 6.37
C ASN A 58 -18.21 30.23 7.35
N LYS A 59 -17.00 29.91 6.89
CA LYS A 59 -15.81 30.02 7.74
C LYS A 59 -14.99 31.21 7.29
N ASN A 60 -14.91 32.23 8.15
CA ASN A 60 -14.11 33.44 7.91
C ASN A 60 -12.64 33.05 7.66
N THR A 61 -12.11 33.38 6.48
CA THR A 61 -10.69 33.23 6.10
C THR A 61 -9.86 34.45 6.53
N LEU A 62 -10.11 34.98 7.73
CA LEU A 62 -9.36 36.13 8.23
C LEU A 62 -7.93 35.68 8.55
N VAL A 63 -6.97 36.30 7.88
CA VAL A 63 -5.53 36.01 8.02
C VAL A 63 -5.03 36.73 9.27
N PRO A 64 -4.48 36.02 10.27
CA PRO A 64 -3.83 36.68 11.40
C PRO A 64 -2.58 37.44 10.94
N ASP A 65 -2.18 38.46 11.69
CA ASP A 65 -0.98 39.26 11.38
C ASP A 65 0.29 38.37 11.51
N VAL A 66 0.83 37.93 10.38
CA VAL A 66 1.92 36.93 10.34
C VAL A 66 3.27 37.62 10.53
N ARG A 67 3.96 37.32 11.64
CA ARG A 67 5.33 37.77 11.87
C ARG A 67 6.31 36.90 11.08
N VAL A 68 7.14 37.50 10.25
CA VAL A 68 8.22 36.78 9.53
C VAL A 68 9.34 36.42 10.52
N PRO A 69 9.69 35.13 10.70
CA PRO A 69 10.78 34.71 11.57
C PRO A 69 12.10 35.29 11.11
N THR A 70 12.81 35.94 12.04
CA THR A 70 14.16 36.45 11.81
C THR A 70 15.19 35.47 12.36
N VAL A 71 16.17 35.13 11.54
CA VAL A 71 17.31 34.30 11.94
C VAL A 71 18.41 35.23 12.47
N SER A 72 18.90 34.98 13.68
CA SER A 72 20.05 35.72 14.22
C SER A 72 21.37 35.21 13.63
N GLU A 73 22.43 36.02 13.73
CA GLU A 73 23.77 35.60 13.29
C GLU A 73 24.25 34.32 13.96
N ASP A 74 23.99 34.16 15.26
CA ASP A 74 24.40 32.97 16.00
C ASP A 74 23.69 31.71 15.49
N VAL A 75 22.37 31.81 15.25
CA VAL A 75 21.59 30.71 14.67
C VAL A 75 22.08 30.38 13.26
N ALA A 76 22.33 31.39 12.42
CA ALA A 76 22.86 31.18 11.07
C ALA A 76 24.25 30.54 11.08
N ARG A 77 25.12 30.95 12.00
CA ARG A 77 26.48 30.42 12.18
C ARG A 77 26.44 28.96 12.65
N ASP A 78 25.64 28.66 13.66
CA ASP A 78 25.49 27.31 14.20
C ASP A 78 24.89 26.34 13.18
N ALA A 79 23.92 26.82 12.39
CA ALA A 79 23.36 26.06 11.27
C ALA A 79 24.42 25.75 10.21
N LEU A 80 25.25 26.74 9.84
CA LEU A 80 26.34 26.55 8.89
C LEU A 80 27.40 25.58 9.42
N LEU A 81 27.77 25.69 10.70
CA LEU A 81 28.72 24.78 11.34
C LEU A 81 28.25 23.32 11.28
N ARG A 82 27.01 23.07 11.70
CA ARG A 82 26.39 21.73 11.61
C ARG A 82 26.38 21.20 10.17
N PHE A 83 26.11 22.07 9.20
CA PHE A 83 26.11 21.68 7.79
C PHE A 83 27.50 21.30 7.29
N VAL A 84 28.54 22.08 7.59
CA VAL A 84 29.90 21.79 7.09
C VAL A 84 30.53 20.59 7.78
N GLU A 85 30.22 20.36 9.06
CA GLU A 85 30.65 19.17 9.79
C GLU A 85 30.08 17.87 9.16
N SER A 86 28.89 17.95 8.56
CA SER A 86 28.31 16.83 7.81
C SER A 86 28.97 16.56 6.44
N LYS A 87 29.94 17.40 6.01
CA LYS A 87 30.57 17.35 4.69
C LYS A 87 32.08 17.20 4.81
N TRP A 88 32.60 16.01 4.51
CA TRP A 88 34.04 15.69 4.66
C TRP A 88 35.01 16.62 3.91
N ARG A 89 34.57 17.29 2.84
CA ARG A 89 35.40 18.24 2.05
C ARG A 89 35.43 19.66 2.60
N PHE A 90 34.62 19.96 3.61
CA PHE A 90 34.45 21.32 4.12
C PHE A 90 35.20 21.51 5.43
N SER A 91 35.97 22.59 5.50
CA SER A 91 36.58 23.01 6.75
C SER A 91 35.57 23.81 7.58
N SER A 92 35.61 23.67 8.91
CA SER A 92 34.83 24.50 9.83
C SER A 92 35.42 25.90 10.02
N LYS A 93 36.67 26.16 9.60
CA LYS A 93 37.33 27.47 9.78
C LYS A 93 36.56 28.64 9.15
N PRO A 94 36.11 28.58 7.88
CA PRO A 94 35.32 29.67 7.30
C PRO A 94 34.00 29.90 8.04
N ALA A 95 33.27 28.84 8.40
CA ALA A 95 32.01 28.96 9.14
C ALA A 95 32.17 29.61 10.52
N ARG A 96 33.31 29.41 11.22
CA ARG A 96 33.59 30.05 12.53
C ARG A 96 33.99 31.52 12.42
N ASN A 97 34.72 31.87 11.36
CA ASN A 97 35.44 33.14 11.27
C ASN A 97 34.88 34.09 10.20
N LEU A 98 33.84 33.70 9.46
CA LEU A 98 33.17 34.60 8.54
C LEU A 98 32.50 35.76 9.28
N VAL A 99 32.37 36.88 8.58
CA VAL A 99 31.66 38.06 9.07
C VAL A 99 30.38 38.21 8.27
N PHE A 100 29.23 38.20 8.93
CA PHE A 100 27.96 38.47 8.26
C PHE A 100 27.90 39.94 7.84
N LYS A 101 27.47 40.16 6.60
CA LYS A 101 27.17 41.49 6.08
C LYS A 101 25.69 41.80 6.23
N GLU A 102 24.86 40.81 5.91
CA GLU A 102 23.42 40.95 5.92
C GLU A 102 22.78 39.57 6.08
N LEU A 103 21.72 39.51 6.88
CA LEU A 103 20.80 38.38 6.94
C LEU A 103 19.47 38.88 6.41
N LYS A 104 19.17 38.55 5.15
CA LYS A 104 17.96 39.01 4.48
C LYS A 104 16.86 37.95 4.64
N PRO A 105 15.87 38.15 5.52
CA PRO A 105 14.73 37.24 5.63
C PRO A 105 13.89 37.33 4.36
N ILE A 106 13.40 36.18 3.92
CA ILE A 106 12.56 36.02 2.73
C ILE A 106 11.28 35.29 3.17
N THR A 107 10.14 35.90 2.88
CA THR A 107 8.83 35.30 3.14
C THR A 107 8.54 34.23 2.11
N VAL A 108 8.41 32.98 2.56
CA VAL A 108 8.02 31.84 1.72
C VAL A 108 6.77 31.20 2.31
N TYR A 109 5.68 31.21 1.55
CA TYR A 109 4.46 30.52 1.92
C TYR A 109 4.44 29.13 1.30
N ARG A 110 4.06 28.12 2.09
CA ARG A 110 3.69 26.79 1.56
C ARG A 110 2.20 26.59 1.82
N TYR A 111 1.47 26.37 0.72
CA TYR A 111 0.10 25.90 0.77
C TYR A 111 0.09 24.38 0.72
N ARG A 112 -0.70 23.76 1.59
CA ARG A 112 -0.89 22.32 1.65
C ARG A 112 -2.38 22.00 1.64
N LEU A 113 -2.79 21.10 0.75
CA LEU A 113 -4.12 20.49 0.74
C LEU A 113 -4.00 19.00 1.04
N GLU A 114 -4.63 18.58 2.12
CA GLU A 114 -4.78 17.19 2.53
C GLU A 114 -6.21 16.76 2.26
N THR A 115 -6.40 15.63 1.57
CA THR A 115 -7.72 15.05 1.30
C THR A 115 -7.74 13.62 1.78
N TYR A 116 -8.51 13.41 2.85
CA TYR A 116 -8.68 12.13 3.48
C TYR A 116 -9.83 11.37 2.82
N THR A 117 -9.52 10.22 2.24
CA THR A 117 -10.45 9.42 1.44
C THR A 117 -10.60 8.01 1.98
N GLU A 118 -11.74 7.42 1.68
CA GLU A 118 -12.02 5.99 1.87
C GLU A 118 -12.32 5.35 0.52
N THR A 119 -11.74 4.18 0.28
CA THR A 119 -12.07 3.29 -0.84
C THR A 119 -12.39 1.90 -0.31
N ARG A 120 -13.24 1.17 -1.03
CA ARG A 120 -13.62 -0.21 -0.68
C ARG A 120 -13.44 -1.10 -1.89
N THR A 121 -12.85 -2.27 -1.70
CA THR A 121 -12.81 -3.36 -2.68
C THR A 121 -13.33 -4.64 -2.02
N SER A 122 -13.81 -5.59 -2.81
CA SER A 122 -14.30 -6.86 -2.27
C SER A 122 -13.75 -8.05 -3.03
N ALA A 123 -13.59 -9.17 -2.33
CA ALA A 123 -13.13 -10.42 -2.91
C ALA A 123 -13.69 -11.61 -2.16
N TRP A 124 -13.97 -12.68 -2.90
CA TRP A 124 -14.25 -13.98 -2.30
C TRP A 124 -12.99 -14.56 -1.67
N GLN A 125 -13.15 -15.12 -0.47
CA GLN A 125 -12.14 -15.92 0.20
C GLN A 125 -12.71 -17.25 0.64
N PHE A 126 -11.82 -18.21 0.90
CA PHE A 126 -12.20 -19.50 1.41
C PHE A 126 -11.16 -20.09 2.35
N GLU A 127 -11.63 -20.93 3.25
CA GLU A 127 -10.80 -21.72 4.15
C GLU A 127 -11.38 -23.14 4.37
N PRO A 128 -10.57 -24.13 4.78
CA PRO A 128 -11.07 -25.45 5.16
C PRO A 128 -12.15 -25.37 6.23
N TYR A 129 -13.30 -26.02 6.00
CA TYR A 129 -14.39 -26.03 6.97
C TYR A 129 -14.22 -27.16 7.98
N ASN A 130 -13.94 -26.80 9.23
CA ASN A 130 -13.75 -27.67 10.39
C ASN A 130 -14.77 -27.38 11.51
N GLY A 131 -15.92 -26.79 11.18
CA GLY A 131 -16.97 -26.45 12.15
C GLY A 131 -16.95 -24.99 12.64
N GLN A 132 -16.29 -24.09 11.90
CA GLN A 132 -16.39 -22.65 12.13
C GLN A 132 -17.85 -22.18 12.07
N LEU A 133 -18.14 -21.04 12.71
CA LEU A 133 -19.45 -20.42 12.60
C LEU A 133 -19.71 -19.95 11.16
N VAL A 134 -20.88 -20.29 10.62
CA VAL A 134 -21.29 -19.92 9.26
C VAL A 134 -22.32 -18.81 9.34
N ASP A 135 -21.88 -17.57 9.20
CA ASP A 135 -22.77 -16.41 9.11
C ASP A 135 -23.25 -16.23 7.67
N GLY A 136 -24.29 -16.96 7.30
CA GLY A 136 -24.88 -16.97 5.96
C GLY A 136 -26.22 -16.26 5.83
N PRO A 137 -26.84 -16.30 4.63
CA PRO A 137 -28.08 -15.59 4.31
C PRO A 137 -29.28 -15.93 5.20
N GLN A 138 -29.22 -17.06 5.92
CA GLN A 138 -30.24 -17.46 6.89
C GLN A 138 -30.29 -16.55 8.12
N PHE A 139 -29.24 -15.77 8.40
CA PHE A 139 -29.16 -14.83 9.53
C PHE A 139 -29.46 -13.39 9.14
N GLY A 140 -29.62 -13.11 7.85
CA GLY A 140 -29.93 -11.77 7.34
C GLY A 140 -29.52 -11.58 5.88
N VAL A 141 -29.86 -10.43 5.32
CA VAL A 141 -29.38 -10.01 3.99
C VAL A 141 -28.03 -9.35 4.14
N SER A 142 -27.05 -9.71 3.31
CA SER A 142 -25.75 -9.04 3.30
C SER A 142 -25.93 -7.55 2.98
N PRO A 143 -25.37 -6.63 3.80
CA PRO A 143 -25.46 -5.20 3.56
C PRO A 143 -24.66 -4.83 2.31
N PRO A 144 -25.00 -3.75 1.59
CA PRO A 144 -24.19 -3.26 0.48
C PRO A 144 -22.79 -2.84 0.97
N PRO A 145 -21.78 -2.78 0.10
CA PRO A 145 -20.37 -2.60 0.50
C PRO A 145 -20.09 -1.41 1.41
N TRP A 146 -20.87 -0.32 1.28
CA TRP A 146 -20.67 0.92 2.03
C TRP A 146 -21.46 1.01 3.34
N ASP A 147 -22.37 0.06 3.57
CA ASP A 147 -23.14 -0.07 4.82
C ASP A 147 -22.53 -1.12 5.76
N VAL A 148 -21.48 -1.83 5.31
CA VAL A 148 -20.67 -2.69 6.18
C VAL A 148 -20.01 -1.84 7.26
N PRO A 149 -20.24 -2.13 8.56
CA PRO A 149 -19.68 -1.36 9.66
C PRO A 149 -18.18 -1.58 9.76
N VAL A 150 -17.42 -0.48 9.91
CA VAL A 150 -15.96 -0.51 10.06
C VAL A 150 -15.50 0.50 11.11
N SER A 151 -14.37 0.22 11.75
CA SER A 151 -13.78 1.12 12.74
C SER A 151 -13.02 2.25 12.05
N LEU A 152 -13.47 3.50 12.21
CA LEU A 152 -12.76 4.64 11.62
C LEU A 152 -11.40 4.83 12.32
N PRO A 153 -10.28 4.84 11.57
CA PRO A 153 -8.96 5.16 12.13
C PRO A 153 -8.85 6.63 12.59
N PRO A 154 -7.75 6.99 13.29
CA PRO A 154 -7.39 8.39 13.50
C PRO A 154 -7.40 9.18 12.20
N ARG A 155 -7.94 10.40 12.23
CA ARG A 155 -8.08 11.23 11.02
C ARG A 155 -6.72 11.48 10.37
N TYR A 156 -6.71 11.51 9.03
CA TYR A 156 -5.51 11.73 8.22
C TYR A 156 -4.44 10.63 8.35
N ALA A 157 -4.75 9.49 8.97
CA ALA A 157 -3.86 8.33 9.01
C ALA A 157 -4.21 7.33 7.89
N ASP A 158 -3.17 6.90 7.17
CA ASP A 158 -3.28 5.82 6.19
C ASP A 158 -3.53 4.48 6.92
N ARG A 159 -4.55 3.75 6.49
CA ARG A 159 -4.87 2.43 7.06
C ARG A 159 -5.55 1.55 6.03
N VAL A 160 -5.28 0.26 6.10
CA VAL A 160 -6.03 -0.78 5.39
C VAL A 160 -6.60 -1.75 6.41
N GLU A 161 -7.89 -2.01 6.32
CA GLU A 161 -8.59 -2.99 7.16
C GLU A 161 -9.36 -3.98 6.29
N LYS A 162 -9.39 -5.24 6.71
CA LYS A 162 -10.13 -6.29 6.04
C LYS A 162 -11.19 -6.84 6.98
N VAL A 163 -12.45 -6.80 6.56
CA VAL A 163 -13.58 -7.25 7.37
C VAL A 163 -14.45 -8.23 6.57
N PRO A 164 -14.94 -9.31 7.19
CA PRO A 164 -15.90 -10.20 6.53
C PRO A 164 -17.22 -9.47 6.35
N VAL A 165 -17.85 -9.65 5.19
CA VAL A 165 -19.18 -9.11 4.92
C VAL A 165 -20.22 -9.92 5.70
N PRO A 166 -21.06 -9.30 6.54
CA PRO A 166 -22.10 -10.00 7.28
C PRO A 166 -23.02 -10.82 6.37
N HIS A 167 -23.42 -11.99 6.86
CA HIS A 167 -24.36 -12.91 6.22
C HIS A 167 -23.93 -13.43 4.84
N SER A 168 -22.66 -13.26 4.45
CA SER A 168 -22.13 -13.69 3.15
C SER A 168 -21.51 -15.09 3.15
N SER A 169 -21.46 -15.74 4.31
CA SER A 169 -20.71 -16.98 4.47
C SER A 169 -21.53 -18.21 4.12
N PHE A 170 -20.93 -19.16 3.43
CA PHE A 170 -21.57 -20.46 3.17
C PHE A 170 -20.53 -21.57 3.04
N VAL A 171 -20.98 -22.81 3.20
CA VAL A 171 -20.15 -24.00 3.06
C VAL A 171 -20.46 -24.68 1.73
N LYS A 172 -19.42 -24.89 0.90
CA LYS A 172 -19.51 -25.70 -0.33
C LYS A 172 -18.49 -26.84 -0.29
N LEU A 173 -18.74 -27.88 -1.09
CA LEU A 173 -17.75 -28.93 -1.29
C LEU A 173 -16.47 -28.33 -1.89
N CYS A 174 -15.32 -28.83 -1.47
CA CYS A 174 -14.05 -28.38 -1.98
C CYS A 174 -13.98 -28.57 -3.50
N HIS A 175 -13.87 -27.48 -4.26
CA HIS A 175 -13.80 -27.47 -5.71
C HIS A 175 -12.62 -28.30 -6.26
N LYS A 176 -11.50 -28.37 -5.53
CA LYS A 176 -10.31 -29.11 -5.97
C LYS A 176 -10.46 -30.63 -5.89
N CYS A 177 -11.21 -31.13 -4.91
CA CYS A 177 -11.34 -32.58 -4.67
C CYS A 177 -12.78 -33.09 -4.69
N HIS A 178 -13.74 -32.24 -5.09
CA HIS A 178 -15.17 -32.56 -5.18
C HIS A 178 -15.72 -33.25 -3.91
N GLY A 179 -15.28 -32.80 -2.73
CA GLY A 179 -15.69 -33.40 -1.44
C GLY A 179 -15.00 -34.71 -1.06
N CYS A 180 -14.03 -35.20 -1.85
CA CYS A 180 -13.30 -36.44 -1.54
C CYS A 180 -12.33 -36.25 -0.35
N GLY A 181 -11.76 -35.05 -0.19
CA GLY A 181 -10.70 -34.75 0.78
C GLY A 181 -9.32 -35.26 0.35
N ARG A 182 -9.25 -35.99 -0.77
CA ARG A 182 -8.05 -36.57 -1.36
C ARG A 182 -8.02 -36.29 -2.86
N THR A 183 -6.83 -36.23 -3.45
CA THR A 183 -6.63 -36.12 -4.89
C THR A 183 -5.74 -37.26 -5.37
N ARG A 184 -5.97 -37.72 -6.59
CA ARG A 184 -5.24 -38.84 -7.19
C ARG A 184 -3.75 -38.48 -7.29
N CYS A 185 -2.89 -39.41 -6.90
CA CYS A 185 -1.47 -39.19 -7.05
C CYS A 185 -1.12 -39.23 -8.53
N GLY A 186 -0.82 -38.07 -9.13
CA GLY A 186 -0.41 -37.96 -10.54
C GLY A 186 0.85 -38.78 -10.86
N HIS A 187 1.73 -38.98 -9.87
CA HIS A 187 2.96 -39.74 -10.06
C HIS A 187 2.72 -41.22 -10.34
N CYS A 188 1.71 -41.85 -9.74
CA CYS A 188 1.40 -43.27 -9.96
C CYS A 188 0.01 -43.49 -10.57
N HIS A 189 -0.65 -42.43 -11.03
CA HIS A 189 -2.00 -42.44 -11.59
C HIS A 189 -3.00 -43.24 -10.74
N GLY A 190 -3.01 -43.02 -9.42
CA GLY A 190 -3.95 -43.72 -8.53
C GLY A 190 -3.51 -45.10 -8.05
N ARG A 191 -2.48 -45.72 -8.65
CA ARG A 191 -2.16 -47.14 -8.44
C ARG A 191 -1.35 -47.46 -7.18
N GLY A 192 -0.80 -46.44 -6.51
CA GLY A 192 0.12 -46.59 -5.37
C GLY A 192 1.48 -47.23 -5.71
N GLN A 193 1.64 -47.80 -6.90
CA GLN A 193 2.85 -48.48 -7.34
C GLN A 193 3.23 -47.99 -8.75
N LYS A 194 4.53 -47.94 -9.04
CA LYS A 194 5.07 -47.63 -10.36
C LYS A 194 5.77 -48.86 -10.95
N ARG A 195 5.74 -49.00 -12.28
CA ARG A 195 6.55 -50.01 -12.99
C ARG A 195 8.01 -49.81 -12.63
N CYS A 196 8.70 -50.89 -12.25
CA CYS A 196 10.12 -50.81 -11.95
C CYS A 196 10.89 -50.52 -13.23
N THR A 197 11.53 -49.36 -13.29
CA THR A 197 12.32 -48.91 -14.45
C THR A 197 13.50 -49.81 -14.74
N PHE A 198 14.06 -50.47 -13.71
CA PHE A 198 15.24 -51.34 -13.83
C PHE A 198 14.97 -52.73 -14.45
N CYS A 199 13.74 -53.23 -14.39
CA CYS A 199 13.37 -54.53 -14.97
C CYS A 199 12.19 -54.42 -15.94
N HIS A 200 11.75 -53.20 -16.23
CA HIS A 200 10.58 -52.91 -17.04
C HIS A 200 9.37 -53.77 -16.67
N GLY A 201 9.07 -53.95 -15.38
CA GLY A 201 7.91 -54.75 -14.96
C GLY A 201 8.13 -56.26 -14.87
N ASN A 202 9.20 -56.81 -15.44
CA ASN A 202 9.40 -58.26 -15.55
C ASN A 202 9.82 -58.93 -14.23
N GLY A 203 10.11 -58.15 -13.18
CA GLY A 203 10.63 -58.66 -11.91
C GLY A 203 12.04 -59.26 -12.00
N ARG A 204 12.63 -59.34 -13.20
CA ARG A 204 13.94 -59.94 -13.46
C ARG A 204 14.84 -58.99 -14.26
N SER A 205 16.13 -59.04 -14.01
CA SER A 205 17.17 -58.35 -14.79
C SER A 205 18.31 -59.33 -15.02
N ARG A 206 18.73 -59.50 -16.29
CA ARG A 206 19.77 -60.48 -16.68
C ARG A 206 19.53 -61.89 -16.09
N ASN A 207 18.31 -62.40 -16.21
CA ASN A 207 17.88 -63.71 -15.67
C ASN A 207 17.97 -63.90 -14.14
N LYS A 208 18.26 -62.85 -13.37
CA LYS A 208 18.23 -62.85 -11.89
C LYS A 208 17.06 -62.02 -11.37
N GLN A 209 16.64 -62.30 -10.14
CA GLN A 209 15.61 -61.51 -9.45
C GLN A 209 16.06 -60.03 -9.40
N CYS A 210 15.18 -59.12 -9.83
CA CYS A 210 15.50 -57.70 -9.81
C CYS A 210 15.59 -57.20 -8.37
N THR A 211 16.78 -56.83 -7.91
CA THR A 211 17.05 -56.31 -6.56
C THR A 211 16.27 -55.03 -6.27
N SER A 212 16.16 -54.17 -7.29
CA SER A 212 15.50 -52.87 -7.24
C SER A 212 14.02 -52.94 -6.84
N CYS A 213 13.29 -53.97 -7.28
CA CYS A 213 11.88 -54.21 -6.92
C CYS A 213 11.67 -55.52 -6.14
N ARG A 214 12.76 -56.18 -5.73
CA ARG A 214 12.77 -57.49 -5.05
C ARG A 214 11.92 -58.55 -5.78
N GLY A 215 12.00 -58.57 -7.11
CA GLY A 215 11.24 -59.53 -7.93
C GLY A 215 9.80 -59.15 -8.26
N ARG A 216 9.24 -58.09 -7.66
CA ARG A 216 7.82 -57.72 -7.83
C ARG A 216 7.46 -57.05 -9.15
N GLY A 217 8.45 -56.63 -9.93
CA GLY A 217 8.24 -55.87 -11.18
C GLY A 217 7.77 -54.42 -10.97
N ARG A 218 7.31 -54.06 -9.77
CA ARG A 218 6.79 -52.72 -9.42
C ARG A 218 7.41 -52.22 -8.11
N LYS A 219 7.40 -50.91 -7.91
CA LYS A 219 7.90 -50.24 -6.70
C LYS A 219 6.82 -49.36 -6.08
N ARG A 220 6.81 -49.27 -4.75
CA ARG A 220 5.93 -48.36 -4.00
C ARG A 220 6.18 -46.95 -4.48
N CYS A 221 5.11 -46.24 -4.81
CA CYS A 221 5.20 -44.84 -5.15
C CYS A 221 5.67 -44.07 -3.90
N THR A 222 6.78 -43.35 -4.03
CA THR A 222 7.36 -42.56 -2.94
C THR A 222 6.55 -41.31 -2.65
N PHE A 223 5.88 -40.74 -3.66
CA PHE A 223 5.13 -39.49 -3.55
C PHE A 223 3.83 -39.61 -2.75
N CYS A 224 3.11 -40.72 -2.90
CA CYS A 224 1.91 -41.00 -2.11
C CYS A 224 2.14 -42.11 -1.07
N HIS A 225 3.40 -42.49 -0.84
CA HIS A 225 3.75 -43.62 0.03
C HIS A 225 2.87 -44.86 -0.21
N GLY A 226 2.63 -45.24 -1.46
CA GLY A 226 1.83 -46.43 -1.76
C GLY A 226 0.31 -46.29 -1.64
N HIS A 227 -0.21 -45.16 -1.17
CA HIS A 227 -1.66 -44.95 -1.00
C HIS A 227 -2.41 -44.73 -2.32
N GLY A 228 -1.71 -44.33 -3.38
CA GLY A 228 -2.31 -44.01 -4.67
C GLY A 228 -2.95 -42.63 -4.75
N HIS A 229 -3.07 -41.93 -3.62
CA HIS A 229 -3.66 -40.61 -3.50
C HIS A 229 -2.88 -39.75 -2.50
N ASN A 230 -3.10 -38.45 -2.56
CA ASN A 230 -2.57 -37.46 -1.63
C ASN A 230 -3.74 -36.76 -0.93
N THR A 231 -3.53 -36.25 0.28
CA THR A 231 -4.50 -35.36 0.93
C THR A 231 -4.68 -34.10 0.07
N CYS A 232 -5.92 -33.65 -0.09
CA CYS A 232 -6.20 -32.45 -0.88
C CYS A 232 -5.47 -31.23 -0.29
N SER A 233 -4.72 -30.51 -1.12
CA SER A 233 -3.93 -29.36 -0.67
C SER A 233 -4.75 -28.10 -0.37
N VAL A 234 -6.03 -28.06 -0.75
CA VAL A 234 -6.92 -26.90 -0.58
C VAL A 234 -7.78 -27.04 0.68
N CYS A 235 -8.46 -28.19 0.83
CA CYS A 235 -9.28 -28.44 2.03
C CYS A 235 -8.55 -29.20 3.14
N HIS A 236 -7.32 -29.66 2.90
CA HIS A 236 -6.53 -30.44 3.88
C HIS A 236 -7.26 -31.67 4.46
N GLY A 237 -8.17 -32.27 3.67
CA GLY A 237 -8.95 -33.44 4.08
C GLY A 237 -10.31 -33.13 4.72
N SER A 238 -10.63 -31.86 4.98
CA SER A 238 -11.94 -31.43 5.54
C SER A 238 -13.12 -31.62 4.57
N LYS A 239 -12.84 -31.84 3.28
CA LYS A 239 -13.81 -32.06 2.18
C LYS A 239 -14.65 -30.84 1.82
N ASN A 240 -14.93 -29.96 2.76
CA ASN A 240 -15.72 -28.75 2.60
C ASN A 240 -14.87 -27.49 2.78
N LEU A 241 -15.28 -26.41 2.15
CA LEU A 241 -14.68 -25.09 2.28
C LEU A 241 -15.75 -24.11 2.76
N LEU A 242 -15.38 -23.28 3.73
CA LEU A 242 -16.14 -22.11 4.12
C LEU A 242 -15.75 -20.98 3.18
N HIS A 243 -16.71 -20.44 2.45
CA HIS A 243 -16.56 -19.29 1.58
C HIS A 243 -17.19 -18.07 2.25
N SER A 244 -16.57 -16.91 2.11
CA SER A 244 -17.13 -15.62 2.54
C SER A 244 -16.60 -14.49 1.67
N ILE A 245 -17.32 -13.37 1.63
CA ILE A 245 -16.83 -12.15 0.98
C ILE A 245 -16.02 -11.36 2.00
N LEU A 246 -14.80 -10.99 1.64
CA LEU A 246 -13.97 -10.08 2.42
C LEU A 246 -13.96 -8.70 1.78
N LEU A 247 -14.34 -7.70 2.55
CA LEU A 247 -14.26 -6.29 2.18
C LEU A 247 -12.92 -5.73 2.65
N THR A 248 -12.16 -5.14 1.74
CA THR A 248 -10.94 -4.39 2.05
C THR A 248 -11.24 -2.90 1.99
N VAL A 249 -11.20 -2.25 3.14
CA VAL A 249 -11.40 -0.80 3.28
C VAL A 249 -10.04 -0.13 3.42
N THR A 250 -9.78 0.86 2.56
CA THR A 250 -8.53 1.61 2.54
C THR A 250 -8.82 3.07 2.79
N TRP A 251 -8.26 3.60 3.88
CA TRP A 251 -8.22 5.02 4.16
C TRP A 251 -6.86 5.58 3.78
N LYS A 252 -6.87 6.72 3.10
CA LYS A 252 -5.66 7.37 2.61
C LYS A 252 -5.75 8.88 2.73
N ASN A 253 -4.66 9.50 3.21
CA ASN A 253 -4.49 10.94 3.19
C ASN A 253 -3.64 11.36 1.99
N ASP A 254 -4.28 11.88 0.95
CA ASP A 254 -3.59 12.43 -0.21
C ASP A 254 -3.19 13.89 0.05
N ILE A 255 -1.88 14.13 0.10
CA ILE A 255 -1.27 15.43 0.38
C ILE A 255 -0.75 16.03 -0.93
N SER A 256 -1.11 17.28 -1.19
CA SER A 256 -0.54 18.06 -2.27
C SER A 256 -0.05 19.39 -1.72
N ASP A 257 1.21 19.71 -2.02
CA ASP A 257 1.89 20.93 -1.56
C ASP A 257 2.19 21.86 -2.73
N TYR A 258 2.20 23.16 -2.45
CA TYR A 258 2.59 24.19 -3.39
C TYR A 258 3.38 25.30 -2.70
N ILE A 259 4.46 25.72 -3.37
CA ILE A 259 5.31 26.83 -2.94
C ILE A 259 5.50 27.73 -4.18
N PRO A 260 5.20 29.03 -4.10
CA PRO A 260 5.52 29.98 -5.15
C PRO A 260 7.02 30.01 -5.47
N ASP A 261 7.38 29.80 -6.75
CA ASP A 261 8.77 29.89 -7.22
C ASP A 261 9.18 31.37 -7.34
N ARG A 262 9.88 31.87 -6.32
CA ARG A 262 10.28 33.28 -6.21
C ARG A 262 11.76 33.49 -5.96
N GLN A 263 12.54 32.41 -5.83
CA GLN A 263 13.92 32.45 -5.36
C GLN A 263 14.85 31.74 -6.36
N PRO A 264 15.31 32.43 -7.42
CA PRO A 264 16.09 31.79 -8.49
C PRO A 264 17.42 31.17 -8.00
N ASP A 265 17.98 31.69 -6.90
CA ASP A 265 19.22 31.19 -6.29
C ASP A 265 19.00 30.05 -5.28
N PHE A 266 17.75 29.65 -5.03
CA PHE A 266 17.38 28.60 -4.09
C PHE A 266 16.53 27.50 -4.76
N PRO A 267 16.89 26.22 -4.61
CA PRO A 267 16.12 25.13 -5.20
C PRO A 267 14.90 24.74 -4.35
N ASP A 268 13.68 24.98 -4.84
CA ASP A 268 12.41 24.74 -4.14
C ASP A 268 12.24 23.31 -3.60
N LYS A 269 12.79 22.30 -4.29
CA LYS A 269 12.80 20.90 -3.82
C LYS A 269 13.42 20.72 -2.43
N LYS A 270 14.18 21.70 -1.94
CA LYS A 270 14.72 21.69 -0.57
C LYS A 270 13.62 21.84 0.47
N PHE A 271 12.53 22.53 0.15
CA PHE A 271 11.41 22.76 1.06
C PHE A 271 10.61 21.49 1.38
N GLU A 272 10.64 20.47 0.51
CA GLU A 272 10.04 19.15 0.77
C GLU A 272 10.61 18.48 2.04
N LYS A 273 11.81 18.88 2.47
CA LYS A 273 12.53 18.25 3.59
C LYS A 273 12.47 19.05 4.87
N VAL A 274 11.70 20.13 4.93
CA VAL A 274 11.59 21.00 6.11
C VAL A 274 10.15 21.31 6.43
N THR A 275 9.93 21.73 7.66
CA THR A 275 8.65 22.24 8.12
C THR A 275 8.65 23.76 8.18
N GLY A 276 7.49 24.38 7.89
CA GLY A 276 7.19 25.76 8.23
C GLY A 276 6.34 25.86 9.50
N ASP A 277 6.02 27.09 9.87
CA ASP A 277 5.12 27.42 10.98
C ASP A 277 3.69 27.63 10.44
N PRO A 278 2.71 26.77 10.78
CA PRO A 278 1.34 26.90 10.30
C PRO A 278 0.63 28.04 11.03
N PHE A 279 0.20 29.06 10.29
CA PHE A 279 -0.59 30.17 10.85
C PHE A 279 -2.05 30.16 10.40
N PHE A 280 -2.38 29.36 9.38
CA PHE A 280 -3.74 29.11 8.93
C PHE A 280 -3.95 27.62 8.76
N VAL A 281 -4.98 27.08 9.41
CA VAL A 281 -5.44 25.70 9.26
C VAL A 281 -6.96 25.73 9.21
N ASP A 282 -7.54 25.19 8.14
CA ASP A 282 -8.98 25.02 7.99
C ASP A 282 -9.29 23.56 7.67
N GLU A 283 -10.29 23.03 8.38
CA GLU A 283 -10.74 21.65 8.27
C GLU A 283 -12.25 21.63 8.00
N SER A 284 -12.66 20.87 7.00
CA SER A 284 -14.05 20.70 6.59
C SER A 284 -14.21 19.39 5.83
N VAL A 285 -15.44 18.91 5.58
CA VAL A 285 -15.63 17.76 4.67
C VAL A 285 -15.11 18.10 3.26
N LEU A 286 -15.44 19.31 2.81
CA LEU A 286 -14.83 19.96 1.66
C LEU A 286 -14.44 21.38 2.07
N VAL A 287 -13.17 21.73 1.89
CA VAL A 287 -12.67 23.06 2.20
C VAL A 287 -12.99 24.03 1.06
N TYR A 288 -13.09 25.32 1.39
CA TYR A 288 -13.33 26.36 0.41
C TYR A 288 -12.03 26.96 -0.10
N PRO A 289 -11.99 27.45 -1.35
CA PRO A 289 -10.87 28.23 -1.84
C PRO A 289 -10.58 29.42 -0.93
N ILE A 290 -9.30 29.61 -0.61
CA ILE A 290 -8.85 30.75 0.18
C ILE A 290 -9.20 32.06 -0.55
N GLN A 291 -9.73 33.02 0.21
CA GLN A 291 -10.05 34.37 -0.26
C GLN A 291 -9.43 35.41 0.68
N GLY A 292 -8.98 36.52 0.11
CA GLY A 292 -8.44 37.66 0.86
C GLY A 292 -7.02 37.46 1.40
N PHE A 293 -6.34 36.36 1.05
CA PHE A 293 -4.93 36.20 1.39
C PHE A 293 -4.07 37.16 0.53
N PRO A 294 -3.06 37.84 1.12
CA PRO A 294 -2.25 38.83 0.39
C PRO A 294 -1.54 38.27 -0.84
N ASP A 295 -1.26 36.97 -0.84
CA ASP A 295 -0.66 36.28 -1.97
C ASP A 295 -1.75 35.69 -2.89
N GLN A 296 -2.00 36.37 -4.02
CA GLN A 296 -3.03 35.95 -4.96
C GLN A 296 -2.74 34.57 -5.58
N GLU A 297 -1.46 34.22 -5.75
CA GLU A 297 -1.05 32.93 -6.31
C GLU A 297 -1.48 31.77 -5.40
N ILE A 298 -1.39 31.95 -4.08
CA ILE A 298 -1.90 30.98 -3.10
C ILE A 298 -3.43 30.86 -3.17
N CYS A 299 -4.15 31.98 -3.33
CA CYS A 299 -5.61 31.96 -3.52
C CYS A 299 -6.00 31.16 -4.78
N ASP A 300 -5.31 31.41 -5.90
CA ASP A 300 -5.59 30.77 -7.19
C ASP A 300 -5.26 29.28 -7.15
N VAL A 301 -4.13 28.91 -6.53
CA VAL A 301 -3.72 27.51 -6.35
C VAL A 301 -4.65 26.77 -5.40
N SER A 302 -5.11 27.40 -4.32
CA SER A 302 -6.10 26.81 -3.43
C SER A 302 -7.35 26.39 -4.21
N ARG A 303 -7.91 27.29 -5.04
CA ARG A 303 -9.05 26.99 -5.91
C ARG A 303 -8.77 25.83 -6.87
N LYS A 304 -7.61 25.86 -7.53
CA LYS A 304 -7.21 24.85 -8.51
C LYS A 304 -7.08 23.47 -7.85
N MET A 305 -6.31 23.35 -6.77
CA MET A 305 -6.03 22.07 -6.11
C MET A 305 -7.27 21.46 -5.48
N ILE A 306 -8.17 22.28 -4.90
CA ILE A 306 -9.45 21.80 -4.38
C ILE A 306 -10.29 21.16 -5.49
N ASN A 307 -10.41 21.83 -6.64
CA ASN A 307 -11.14 21.30 -7.79
C ASN A 307 -10.47 20.02 -8.35
N GLU A 308 -9.14 20.01 -8.47
CA GLU A 308 -8.39 18.83 -8.93
C GLU A 308 -8.60 17.62 -8.01
N HIS A 309 -8.55 17.81 -6.69
CA HIS A 309 -8.83 16.74 -5.72
C HIS A 309 -10.28 16.26 -5.83
N LEU A 310 -11.25 17.19 -5.93
CA LEU A 310 -12.66 16.84 -6.09
C LEU A 310 -12.89 15.99 -7.35
N HIS A 311 -12.33 16.39 -8.50
CA HIS A 311 -12.42 15.63 -9.74
C HIS A 311 -11.72 14.27 -9.66
N ARG A 312 -10.56 14.20 -9.00
CA ARG A 312 -9.78 12.96 -8.85
C ARG A 312 -10.50 11.91 -8.00
N PHE A 313 -11.12 12.33 -6.90
CA PHE A 313 -11.61 11.39 -5.89
C PHE A 313 -13.12 11.10 -6.00
N SER A 314 -13.93 12.03 -6.50
CA SER A 314 -15.39 11.91 -6.53
C SER A 314 -15.96 10.66 -7.22
N SER A 315 -15.23 10.08 -8.19
CA SER A 315 -15.69 8.92 -8.95
C SER A 315 -15.27 7.57 -8.36
N THR A 316 -14.23 7.54 -7.53
CA THR A 316 -13.59 6.29 -7.07
C THR A 316 -13.55 6.14 -5.56
N SER A 317 -13.71 7.25 -4.82
CA SER A 317 -13.47 7.32 -3.39
C SER A 317 -14.53 8.18 -2.70
N ARG A 318 -14.80 7.89 -1.43
CA ARG A 318 -15.57 8.79 -0.55
C ARG A 318 -14.59 9.76 0.11
N ILE A 319 -14.74 11.06 -0.13
CA ILE A 319 -14.01 12.08 0.63
C ILE A 319 -14.62 12.15 2.02
N LEU A 320 -13.81 11.92 3.05
CA LEU A 320 -14.22 11.98 4.45
C LEU A 320 -13.96 13.36 5.04
N GLN A 321 -12.82 13.96 4.71
CA GLN A 321 -12.42 15.27 5.20
C GLN A 321 -11.31 15.87 4.35
N GLN A 322 -11.26 17.20 4.28
CA GLN A 322 -10.15 17.96 3.75
C GLN A 322 -9.56 18.87 4.84
N ARG A 323 -8.26 19.07 4.79
CA ARG A 323 -7.55 20.08 5.55
C ARG A 323 -6.72 20.92 4.60
N GLN A 324 -6.84 22.24 4.71
CA GLN A 324 -5.94 23.15 4.04
C GLN A 324 -5.13 23.94 5.06
N THR A 325 -3.85 24.08 4.77
CA THR A 325 -2.89 24.75 5.65
C THR A 325 -2.09 25.76 4.85
N ILE A 326 -1.95 26.97 5.38
CA ILE A 326 -0.89 27.89 4.95
C ILE A 326 0.11 27.95 6.09
N GLU A 327 1.35 27.63 5.76
CA GLU A 327 2.47 27.77 6.67
C GLU A 327 3.51 28.72 6.08
N LEU A 328 4.21 29.39 6.99
CA LEU A 328 5.36 30.19 6.65
C LEU A 328 6.61 29.34 6.78
N VAL A 329 7.31 29.12 5.69
CA VAL A 329 8.58 28.41 5.68
C VAL A 329 9.69 29.44 5.84
N PRO A 330 10.45 29.44 6.96
CA PRO A 330 11.53 30.39 7.14
C PRO A 330 12.57 30.21 6.03
N LEU A 331 12.96 31.31 5.38
CA LEU A 331 14.10 31.37 4.47
C LEU A 331 14.88 32.64 4.78
N THR A 332 16.20 32.53 4.95
CA THR A 332 17.08 33.68 5.16
C THR A 332 18.28 33.54 4.25
N HIS A 333 18.52 34.57 3.43
CA HIS A 333 19.72 34.69 2.62
C HIS A 333 20.81 35.37 3.44
N ALA A 334 21.82 34.59 3.79
CA ALA A 334 22.95 35.06 4.58
C ALA A 334 24.11 35.46 3.67
N LEU A 335 24.37 36.77 3.61
CA LEU A 335 25.50 37.36 2.90
C LEU A 335 26.66 37.52 3.88
N TYR A 336 27.85 37.06 3.51
CA TYR A 336 29.02 37.11 4.37
C TYR A 336 30.31 37.40 3.60
N THR A 337 31.33 37.82 4.33
CA THR A 337 32.71 37.91 3.86
C THR A 337 33.62 36.96 4.61
N TYR A 338 34.56 36.36 3.87
CA TYR A 338 35.64 35.57 4.43
C TYR A 338 36.90 35.74 3.57
N ASN A 339 38.03 36.08 4.20
CA ASN A 339 39.31 36.38 3.51
C ASN A 339 39.15 37.36 2.34
N GLY A 340 38.36 38.42 2.53
CA GLY A 340 38.11 39.45 1.51
C GLY A 340 37.21 39.02 0.34
N LYS A 341 36.70 37.79 0.32
CA LYS A 341 35.74 37.31 -0.68
C LYS A 341 34.32 37.35 -0.14
N GLU A 342 33.41 37.86 -0.95
CA GLU A 342 31.97 37.82 -0.67
C GLU A 342 31.38 36.49 -1.12
N SER A 343 30.48 35.94 -0.31
CA SER A 343 29.78 34.71 -0.60
C SER A 343 28.47 34.68 0.17
N SER A 344 27.63 33.69 -0.14
CA SER A 344 26.32 33.57 0.47
C SER A 344 25.89 32.14 0.67
N PHE A 345 24.95 31.95 1.59
CA PHE A 345 24.23 30.70 1.79
C PHE A 345 22.81 31.01 2.24
N PHE A 346 21.95 29.99 2.23
CA PHE A 346 20.59 30.07 2.72
C PHE A 346 20.43 29.24 3.97
N VAL A 347 19.72 29.79 4.96
CA VAL A 347 19.16 29.06 6.10
C VAL A 347 17.67 28.90 5.83
N PHE A 348 17.13 27.69 5.96
CA PHE A 348 15.73 27.42 5.60
C PHE A 348 15.06 26.37 6.50
N GLY A 349 13.74 26.48 6.63
CA GLY A 349 12.93 25.63 7.50
C GLY A 349 13.04 25.99 8.98
N VAL A 350 12.07 25.56 9.78
CA VAL A 350 12.10 25.70 11.25
C VAL A 350 13.32 24.97 11.85
N GLU A 351 13.82 23.95 11.18
CA GLU A 351 15.00 23.17 11.60
C GLU A 351 16.33 23.89 11.32
N ASN A 352 16.30 25.08 10.69
CA ASN A 352 17.46 25.87 10.30
C ASN A 352 18.46 25.05 9.45
N LYS A 353 17.99 24.40 8.38
CA LYS A 353 18.86 23.69 7.43
C LYS A 353 19.61 24.67 6.55
N VAL A 354 20.76 24.24 6.01
CA VAL A 354 21.62 25.10 5.19
C VAL A 354 21.70 24.61 3.76
N PHE A 355 21.61 25.56 2.84
CA PHE A 355 21.95 25.38 1.43
C PHE A 355 23.04 26.39 1.05
N ALA A 356 24.22 25.88 0.70
CA ALA A 356 25.31 26.66 0.15
C ALA A 356 25.67 26.08 -1.23
N SER A 357 25.50 26.87 -2.30
CA SER A 357 25.88 26.47 -3.65
C SER A 357 27.41 26.42 -3.82
N LYS A 358 28.11 27.32 -3.12
CA LYS A 358 29.57 27.40 -3.06
C LYS A 358 29.98 27.65 -1.59
N TYR A 359 31.01 26.95 -1.14
CA TYR A 359 31.59 27.15 0.19
C TYR A 359 33.11 27.26 0.07
N PRO A 360 33.80 28.15 0.82
CA PRO A 360 35.25 28.28 0.80
C PRO A 360 35.90 26.97 1.27
N SER A 361 36.25 26.10 0.34
CA SER A 361 36.90 24.83 0.65
C SER A 361 38.37 25.07 0.97
N ALA A 362 38.79 24.68 2.18
CA ALA A 362 40.18 24.41 2.48
C ALA A 362 40.35 22.89 2.49
N CYS A 363 40.71 22.31 1.35
CA CYS A 363 41.39 21.00 1.24
C CYS A 363 41.74 20.71 -0.23
N SER A 364 42.90 21.20 -0.66
CA SER A 364 43.75 20.42 -1.56
C SER A 364 44.34 19.29 -0.70
N VAL A 365 43.87 18.06 -0.92
CA VAL A 365 44.65 16.89 -0.47
C VAL A 365 45.81 16.80 -1.45
N LEU A 366 47.02 17.09 -0.96
CA LEU A 366 48.28 16.79 -1.62
C LEU A 366 48.54 15.28 -1.56
#